data_AF-A0A966R8P1-F1
#
_entry.id   AF-A0A966R8P1-F1
#
_cell.length_a   1.000
_cell.length_b   1.000
_cell.length_c   1.000
_cell.angle_alpha   90.00
_cell.angle_beta   90.00
_cell.angle_gamma   90.00
#
_symmetry.space_group_name_H-M   'P 1'
#
loop_
_entity.id
_entity.type
_entity.pdbx_description
1 polymer ?
#
loop_
_entity_poly.entity_id
_entity_poly.type
_entity_poly.pdbx_seq_one_letter_code
_entity_poly.pdbx_strand_id
1 'polypeptide(L)'
;MSFFQFVLENPDKPWDWYWLSQNPNITMEIVAANPEKPWDWFKLSSNPNITMEIVAANPDKPWNWKWLSKNPNITMKIVAANPEKPWNWYWLSSNPNITWEFVAANPDKPWDWCWLSMNPNITWEIVTANLDKPWDWYGLSRNPNITWEIVAANPDRPWDWHLLSRNPNITMEIVAANPEKPWNWYWLSQNPNITWQFVAANPDKPWDWEELSANPNITMEIVDANPDKPWDWYVAANPEKPWNWEWLSRNPNITWEFVAANPDNPWDWYGLSRNPNITWEIVAANPDKPWDWEELSANPNITMEIVDANPDKPWDWY
;
A
#
# COMPACT_ATOMS: atom_id res chain seq x y z
N MET A 1 -27.44 -2.30 8.78
CA MET A 1 -27.68 -3.48 7.91
C MET A 1 -26.33 -4.09 7.54
N SER A 2 -26.18 -5.39 7.26
CA SER A 2 -24.87 -5.92 6.82
C SER A 2 -24.64 -5.63 5.33
N PHE A 3 -23.38 -5.46 4.92
CA PHE A 3 -23.01 -5.18 3.53
C PHE A 3 -23.69 -6.15 2.54
N PHE A 4 -23.62 -7.45 2.81
CA PHE A 4 -24.20 -8.44 1.90
C PHE A 4 -25.74 -8.50 1.96
N GLN A 5 -26.35 -8.11 3.08
CA GLN A 5 -27.81 -7.99 3.14
C GLN A 5 -28.30 -6.91 2.16
N PHE A 6 -27.58 -5.80 2.01
CA PHE A 6 -27.88 -4.77 1.01
C PHE A 6 -27.78 -5.32 -0.42
N VAL A 7 -26.76 -6.14 -0.72
CA VAL A 7 -26.62 -6.82 -2.01
C VAL A 7 -27.83 -7.72 -2.31
N LEU A 8 -28.30 -8.48 -1.31
CA LEU A 8 -29.46 -9.36 -1.44
C LEU A 8 -30.78 -8.60 -1.63
N GLU A 9 -30.93 -7.45 -0.98
CA GLU A 9 -32.14 -6.61 -1.07
C GLU A 9 -32.25 -5.80 -2.37
N ASN A 10 -31.16 -5.75 -3.15
CA ASN A 10 -31.11 -5.03 -4.42
C ASN A 10 -30.71 -5.98 -5.57
N PRO A 11 -31.49 -7.04 -5.85
CA PRO A 11 -31.10 -8.07 -6.82
C PRO A 11 -31.09 -7.58 -8.29
N ASP A 12 -31.79 -6.48 -8.58
CA ASP A 12 -31.87 -5.90 -9.92
C ASP A 12 -30.65 -5.03 -10.28
N LYS A 13 -29.75 -4.76 -9.32
CA LYS A 13 -28.50 -4.04 -9.58
C LYS A 13 -27.46 -4.97 -10.25
N PRO A 14 -26.63 -4.46 -11.17
CA PRO A 14 -25.63 -5.27 -11.88
C PRO A 14 -24.39 -5.53 -11.01
N TRP A 15 -24.55 -6.31 -9.94
CA TRP A 15 -23.46 -6.64 -9.01
C TRP A 15 -22.29 -7.34 -9.72
N ASP A 16 -21.09 -6.79 -9.58
CA ASP A 16 -19.87 -7.43 -10.06
C ASP A 16 -19.32 -8.44 -9.05
N TRP A 17 -19.66 -9.71 -9.27
CA TRP A 17 -19.24 -10.82 -8.41
C TRP A 17 -17.74 -11.09 -8.41
N TYR A 18 -16.99 -10.55 -9.39
CA TYR A 18 -15.54 -10.61 -9.39
C TYR A 18 -14.94 -9.76 -8.25
N TRP A 19 -15.43 -8.53 -8.09
CA TRP A 19 -14.96 -7.60 -7.07
C TRP A 19 -15.53 -7.92 -5.68
N LEU A 20 -16.82 -8.27 -5.61
CA LEU A 20 -17.44 -8.76 -4.38
C LEU A 20 -16.67 -9.96 -3.80
N SER A 21 -16.23 -10.90 -4.64
CA SER A 21 -15.42 -12.04 -4.19
C SER A 21 -14.09 -11.64 -3.53
N GLN A 22 -13.49 -10.50 -3.88
CA GLN A 22 -12.26 -10.00 -3.23
C GLN A 22 -12.54 -9.11 -2.02
N ASN A 23 -13.78 -8.63 -1.87
CA ASN A 23 -14.14 -7.63 -0.88
C ASN A 23 -13.95 -8.18 0.55
N PRO A 24 -13.20 -7.49 1.43
CA PRO A 24 -12.93 -7.95 2.79
C PRO A 24 -14.18 -8.07 3.68
N ASN A 25 -15.31 -7.48 3.28
CA ASN A 25 -16.58 -7.63 3.99
C ASN A 25 -17.37 -8.88 3.56
N ILE A 26 -16.93 -9.59 2.51
CA ILE A 26 -17.47 -10.90 2.16
C ILE A 26 -16.76 -11.98 2.98
N THR A 27 -17.50 -12.55 3.93
CA THR A 27 -17.05 -13.69 4.74
C THR A 27 -17.43 -15.00 4.06
N MET A 28 -16.80 -16.11 4.46
CA MET A 28 -17.21 -17.42 3.94
C MET A 28 -18.55 -17.90 4.48
N GLU A 29 -19.02 -17.35 5.59
CA GLU A 29 -20.39 -17.58 6.07
C GLU A 29 -21.40 -17.01 5.07
N ILE A 30 -21.13 -15.82 4.53
CA ILE A 30 -21.92 -15.21 3.45
C ILE A 30 -21.89 -16.08 2.19
N VAL A 31 -20.70 -16.52 1.76
CA VAL A 31 -20.55 -17.38 0.56
C VAL A 31 -21.29 -18.70 0.75
N ALA A 32 -21.19 -19.32 1.93
CA ALA A 32 -21.84 -20.59 2.25
C ALA A 32 -23.36 -20.47 2.39
N ALA A 33 -23.86 -19.34 2.91
CA ALA A 33 -25.29 -19.07 3.02
C ALA A 33 -25.95 -18.75 1.67
N ASN A 34 -25.16 -18.40 0.66
CA ASN A 34 -25.64 -17.98 -0.67
C ASN A 34 -24.88 -18.69 -1.79
N PRO A 35 -24.91 -20.05 -1.82
CA PRO A 35 -24.08 -20.85 -2.71
C PRO A 35 -24.47 -20.74 -4.19
N GLU A 36 -25.69 -20.29 -4.49
CA GLU A 36 -26.23 -20.11 -5.83
C GLU A 36 -25.71 -18.84 -6.52
N LYS A 37 -25.08 -17.93 -5.77
CA LYS A 37 -24.51 -16.71 -6.32
C LYS A 37 -23.22 -17.01 -7.11
N PRO A 38 -22.93 -16.26 -8.18
CA PRO A 38 -21.82 -16.55 -9.09
C PRO A 38 -20.46 -16.09 -8.53
N TRP A 39 -20.10 -16.57 -7.34
CA TRP A 39 -18.83 -16.28 -6.68
C TRP A 39 -17.64 -16.68 -7.54
N ASP A 40 -16.72 -15.74 -7.76
CA ASP A 40 -15.41 -16.03 -8.35
C ASP A 40 -14.47 -16.63 -7.27
N TRP A 41 -14.20 -17.93 -7.35
CA TRP A 41 -13.34 -18.66 -6.41
C TRP A 41 -11.85 -18.34 -6.58
N PHE A 42 -11.43 -17.94 -7.77
CA PHE A 42 -10.06 -17.49 -8.02
C PHE A 42 -9.80 -16.19 -7.27
N LYS A 43 -10.81 -15.31 -7.22
CA LYS A 43 -10.81 -14.04 -6.50
C LYS A 43 -10.98 -14.20 -5.00
N LEU A 44 -11.88 -15.09 -4.57
CA LEU A 44 -12.00 -15.47 -3.16
C LEU A 44 -10.68 -15.99 -2.61
N SER A 45 -9.87 -16.70 -3.39
CA SER A 45 -8.54 -17.18 -2.96
C SER A 45 -7.59 -16.07 -2.46
N SER A 46 -7.83 -14.82 -2.87
CA SER A 46 -7.06 -13.64 -2.43
C SER A 46 -7.75 -12.85 -1.31
N ASN A 47 -8.98 -13.21 -0.95
CA ASN A 47 -9.76 -12.54 0.09
C ASN A 47 -9.09 -12.76 1.46
N PRO A 48 -8.91 -11.70 2.28
CA PRO A 48 -8.23 -11.77 3.57
C PRO A 48 -9.00 -12.58 4.63
N ASN A 49 -10.24 -13.01 4.38
CA ASN A 49 -11.00 -13.89 5.28
C ASN A 49 -10.84 -15.38 4.95
N ILE A 50 -10.14 -15.76 3.88
CA ILE A 50 -9.92 -17.18 3.57
C ILE A 50 -8.93 -17.80 4.54
N THR A 51 -9.30 -18.96 5.10
CA THR A 51 -8.44 -19.81 5.91
C THR A 51 -8.25 -21.18 5.26
N MET A 52 -7.26 -21.95 5.71
CA MET A 52 -7.09 -23.32 5.21
C MET A 52 -8.27 -24.24 5.60
N GLU A 53 -8.95 -23.98 6.71
CA GLU A 53 -10.15 -24.74 7.11
C GLU A 53 -11.27 -24.58 6.08
N ILE A 54 -11.48 -23.36 5.57
CA ILE A 54 -12.42 -23.08 4.49
C ILE A 54 -12.03 -23.84 3.22
N VAL A 55 -10.74 -23.79 2.84
CA VAL A 55 -10.23 -24.47 1.63
C VAL A 55 -10.44 -25.98 1.75
N ALA A 56 -10.16 -26.55 2.92
CA ALA A 56 -10.33 -27.97 3.21
C ALA A 56 -11.81 -28.40 3.23
N ALA A 57 -12.71 -27.54 3.71
CA ALA A 57 -14.15 -27.78 3.70
C ALA A 57 -14.76 -27.70 2.29
N ASN A 58 -14.07 -27.08 1.33
CA ASN A 58 -14.51 -26.88 -0.05
C ASN A 58 -13.47 -27.40 -1.06
N PRO A 59 -13.12 -28.69 -1.04
CA PRO A 59 -11.98 -29.22 -1.79
C PRO A 59 -12.20 -29.23 -3.31
N ASP A 60 -13.44 -29.28 -3.77
CA ASP A 60 -13.80 -29.35 -5.20
C ASP A 60 -13.84 -27.98 -5.89
N LYS A 61 -13.65 -26.89 -5.13
CA LYS A 61 -13.68 -25.53 -5.67
C LYS A 61 -12.35 -25.16 -6.33
N PRO A 62 -12.36 -24.36 -7.42
CA PRO A 62 -11.15 -24.05 -8.18
C PRO A 62 -10.30 -22.96 -7.50
N TRP A 63 -9.72 -23.30 -6.35
CA TRP A 63 -8.85 -22.41 -5.58
C TRP A 63 -7.57 -22.05 -6.35
N ASN A 64 -7.22 -20.77 -6.34
CA ASN A 64 -5.94 -20.30 -6.84
C ASN A 64 -4.87 -20.39 -5.75
N TRP A 65 -4.03 -21.41 -5.87
CA TRP A 65 -2.93 -21.66 -4.93
C TRP A 65 -1.82 -20.61 -4.95
N LYS A 66 -1.66 -19.85 -6.04
CA LYS A 66 -0.75 -18.69 -6.06
C LYS A 66 -1.25 -17.59 -5.13
N TRP A 67 -2.55 -17.27 -5.16
CA TRP A 67 -3.12 -16.26 -4.25
C TRP A 67 -3.18 -16.75 -2.81
N LEU A 68 -3.54 -18.01 -2.58
CA LEU A 68 -3.47 -18.62 -1.24
C LEU A 68 -2.05 -18.59 -0.68
N SER A 69 -1.03 -18.90 -1.49
CA SER A 69 0.38 -18.85 -1.04
C SER A 69 0.81 -17.47 -0.55
N LYS A 70 0.23 -16.39 -1.08
CA LYS A 70 0.49 -15.01 -0.65
C LYS A 70 -0.40 -14.57 0.52
N ASN A 71 -1.50 -15.29 0.78
CA ASN A 71 -2.54 -14.86 1.70
C ASN A 71 -2.01 -14.80 3.15
N PRO A 72 -2.25 -13.70 3.90
CA PRO A 72 -1.76 -13.51 5.26
C PRO A 72 -2.35 -14.48 6.29
N ASN A 73 -3.40 -15.24 5.97
CA ASN A 73 -3.89 -16.31 6.86
C ASN A 73 -3.22 -17.67 6.62
N ILE A 74 -2.42 -17.80 5.56
CA ILE A 74 -1.64 -19.01 5.32
C ILE A 74 -0.32 -18.91 6.07
N THR A 75 -0.21 -19.68 7.15
CA THR A 75 0.99 -19.78 7.99
C THR A 75 1.91 -20.91 7.52
N MET A 76 3.19 -20.87 7.90
CA MET A 76 4.11 -21.95 7.56
C MET A 76 3.73 -23.30 8.19
N LYS A 77 3.01 -23.30 9.32
CA LYS A 77 2.42 -24.51 9.91
C LYS A 77 1.38 -25.15 8.99
N ILE A 78 0.55 -24.32 8.36
CA ILE A 78 -0.45 -24.78 7.38
C ILE A 78 0.25 -25.41 6.17
N VAL A 79 1.27 -24.73 5.62
CA VAL A 79 2.03 -25.23 4.48
C VAL A 79 2.70 -26.57 4.82
N ALA A 80 3.33 -26.67 5.99
CA ALA A 80 3.96 -27.90 6.49
C ALA A 80 2.96 -29.05 6.66
N ALA A 81 1.74 -28.76 7.13
CA ALA A 81 0.70 -29.77 7.34
C ALA A 81 0.01 -30.24 6.05
N ASN A 82 0.18 -29.52 4.93
CA ASN A 82 -0.46 -29.81 3.66
C ASN A 82 0.57 -29.82 2.51
N PRO A 83 1.61 -30.67 2.57
CA PRO A 83 2.75 -30.64 1.64
C PRO A 83 2.39 -31.07 0.20
N GLU A 84 1.27 -31.78 0.02
CA GLU A 84 0.78 -32.27 -1.26
C GLU A 84 0.06 -31.20 -2.07
N LYS A 85 -0.31 -30.08 -1.45
CA LYS A 85 -0.98 -28.99 -2.14
C LYS A 85 0.00 -28.23 -3.05
N PRO A 86 -0.48 -27.70 -4.19
CA PRO A 86 0.38 -27.06 -5.19
C PRO A 86 0.74 -25.62 -4.78
N TRP A 87 1.38 -25.47 -3.63
CA TRP A 87 1.89 -24.20 -3.12
C TRP A 87 2.85 -23.56 -4.12
N ASN A 88 2.73 -22.25 -4.28
CA ASN A 88 3.62 -21.46 -5.10
C ASN A 88 4.72 -20.86 -4.22
N TRP A 89 5.92 -21.45 -4.29
CA TRP A 89 7.08 -21.09 -3.45
C TRP A 89 7.59 -19.67 -3.71
N TYR A 90 7.45 -19.15 -4.93
CA TYR A 90 7.74 -17.75 -5.24
C TYR A 90 6.84 -16.81 -4.41
N TRP A 91 5.53 -17.07 -4.35
CA TRP A 91 4.61 -16.25 -3.53
C TRP A 91 4.73 -16.52 -2.04
N LEU A 92 5.05 -17.75 -1.62
CA LEU A 92 5.38 -18.05 -0.22
C LEU A 92 6.61 -17.26 0.25
N SER A 93 7.61 -17.04 -0.61
CA SER A 93 8.79 -16.22 -0.30
C SER A 93 8.41 -14.79 0.11
N SER A 94 7.31 -14.28 -0.44
CA SER A 94 6.74 -12.96 -0.11
C SER A 94 5.68 -12.99 1.00
N ASN A 95 5.34 -14.16 1.55
CA ASN A 95 4.27 -14.30 2.53
C ASN A 95 4.67 -13.62 3.86
N PRO A 96 3.79 -12.82 4.50
CA PRO A 96 4.11 -12.11 5.72
C PRO A 96 4.32 -13.01 6.95
N ASN A 97 3.94 -14.29 6.90
CA ASN A 97 4.18 -15.27 7.96
C ASN A 97 5.37 -16.20 7.69
N ILE A 98 6.13 -15.98 6.61
CA ILE A 98 7.30 -16.83 6.35
C ILE A 98 8.34 -16.64 7.46
N THR A 99 8.94 -17.74 7.91
CA THR A 99 10.04 -17.68 8.90
C THR A 99 11.29 -18.28 8.31
N TRP A 100 12.45 -17.82 8.80
CA TRP A 100 13.73 -18.36 8.37
C TRP A 100 13.85 -19.86 8.70
N GLU A 101 13.36 -20.31 9.84
CA GLU A 101 13.39 -21.73 10.22
C GLU A 101 12.65 -22.60 9.21
N PHE A 102 11.52 -22.12 8.68
CA PHE A 102 10.77 -22.84 7.66
C PHE A 102 11.54 -22.90 6.33
N VAL A 103 12.18 -21.80 5.92
CA VAL A 103 13.03 -21.75 4.73
C VAL A 103 14.22 -22.71 4.88
N ALA A 104 14.93 -22.64 6.01
CA ALA A 104 16.08 -23.46 6.32
C ALA A 104 15.75 -24.96 6.43
N ALA A 105 14.56 -25.31 6.92
CA ALA A 105 14.07 -26.69 6.97
C ALA A 105 13.67 -27.24 5.58
N ASN A 106 13.50 -26.38 4.58
CA ASN A 106 13.07 -26.74 3.22
C ASN A 106 14.04 -26.18 2.16
N PRO A 107 15.34 -26.55 2.20
CA PRO A 107 16.36 -25.92 1.36
C PRO A 107 16.20 -26.23 -0.14
N ASP A 108 15.58 -27.36 -0.48
CA ASP A 108 15.41 -27.82 -1.87
C ASP A 108 14.24 -27.14 -2.60
N LYS A 109 13.49 -26.27 -1.93
CA LYS A 109 12.36 -25.57 -2.53
C LYS A 109 12.83 -24.34 -3.32
N PRO A 110 12.14 -23.98 -4.42
CA PRO A 110 12.55 -22.88 -5.28
C PRO A 110 12.13 -21.54 -4.65
N TRP A 111 12.83 -21.16 -3.58
CA TRP A 111 12.66 -19.89 -2.89
C TRP A 111 13.12 -18.73 -3.77
N ASP A 112 12.34 -17.66 -3.77
CA ASP A 112 12.73 -16.40 -4.38
C ASP A 112 13.50 -15.57 -3.36
N TRP A 113 14.80 -15.43 -3.60
CA TRP A 113 15.69 -14.74 -2.67
C TRP A 113 15.52 -13.22 -2.68
N CYS A 114 14.97 -12.62 -3.73
CA CYS A 114 14.62 -11.21 -3.72
C CYS A 114 13.48 -10.96 -2.72
N TRP A 115 12.40 -11.75 -2.80
CA TRP A 115 11.30 -11.63 -1.85
C TRP A 115 11.69 -11.97 -0.42
N LEU A 116 12.50 -13.01 -0.20
CA LEU A 116 13.03 -13.31 1.13
C LEU A 116 13.87 -12.16 1.66
N SER A 117 14.79 -11.63 0.85
CA SER A 117 15.68 -10.53 1.27
C SER A 117 14.91 -9.27 1.61
N MET A 118 13.78 -9.00 0.96
CA MET A 118 12.90 -7.86 1.27
C MET A 118 11.97 -8.11 2.47
N ASN A 119 11.84 -9.36 2.93
CA ASN A 119 10.80 -9.73 3.88
C ASN A 119 11.12 -9.23 5.30
N PRO A 120 10.19 -8.58 6.00
CA PRO A 120 10.39 -8.07 7.36
C PRO A 120 10.64 -9.17 8.42
N ASN A 121 10.46 -10.45 8.10
CA ASN A 121 10.82 -11.55 8.99
C ASN A 121 12.28 -12.04 8.81
N ILE A 122 12.99 -11.52 7.80
CA ILE A 122 14.42 -11.75 7.64
C ILE A 122 15.17 -10.61 8.32
N THR A 123 15.89 -10.94 9.39
CA THR A 123 16.74 -10.00 10.13
C THR A 123 18.19 -10.05 9.67
N TRP A 124 18.99 -9.06 10.05
CA TRP A 124 20.40 -9.06 9.73
C TRP A 124 21.18 -10.20 10.42
N GLU A 125 20.76 -10.63 11.61
CA GLU A 125 21.33 -11.81 12.30
C GLU A 125 21.13 -13.09 11.46
N ILE A 126 19.96 -13.24 10.85
CA ILE A 126 19.68 -14.36 9.94
C ILE A 126 20.60 -14.29 8.72
N VAL A 127 20.73 -13.12 8.10
CA VAL A 127 21.60 -12.93 6.92
C VAL A 127 23.05 -13.25 7.26
N THR A 128 23.57 -12.71 8.37
CA THR A 128 24.97 -12.91 8.79
C THR A 128 25.29 -14.33 9.24
N ALA A 129 24.33 -15.02 9.87
CA ALA A 129 24.48 -16.44 10.21
C ALA A 129 24.45 -17.37 8.98
N ASN A 130 23.94 -16.90 7.83
CA ASN A 130 23.70 -17.70 6.63
C ASN A 130 24.22 -17.00 5.37
N LEU A 131 25.44 -16.47 5.43
CA LEU A 131 26.05 -15.70 4.32
C LEU A 131 26.36 -16.53 3.06
N ASP A 132 26.32 -17.86 3.16
CA ASP A 132 26.46 -18.78 2.01
C ASP A 132 25.24 -18.77 1.10
N LYS A 133 24.13 -18.20 1.55
CA LYS A 133 22.88 -18.14 0.80
C LYS A 133 22.88 -17.00 -0.21
N PRO A 134 22.15 -17.13 -1.33
CA PRO A 134 22.14 -16.14 -2.40
C PRO A 134 21.23 -14.95 -2.05
N TRP A 135 21.51 -14.27 -0.94
CA TRP A 135 20.82 -13.06 -0.53
C TRP A 135 20.90 -12.00 -1.63
N ASP A 136 19.76 -11.37 -1.90
CA ASP A 136 19.62 -10.31 -2.88
C ASP A 136 19.86 -8.96 -2.18
N TRP A 137 20.97 -8.31 -2.52
CA TRP A 137 21.38 -7.08 -1.84
C TRP A 137 20.51 -5.87 -2.19
N TYR A 138 19.86 -5.89 -3.36
CA TYR A 138 18.80 -4.94 -3.69
C TYR A 138 17.66 -5.08 -2.69
N GLY A 139 17.13 -6.29 -2.51
CA GLY A 139 16.08 -6.59 -1.56
C GLY A 139 16.45 -6.28 -0.11
N LEU A 140 17.66 -6.64 0.34
CA LEU A 140 18.16 -6.30 1.66
C LEU A 140 18.25 -4.79 1.88
N SER A 141 18.69 -4.01 0.89
CA SER A 141 18.78 -2.54 1.00
C SER A 141 17.41 -1.88 1.23
N ARG A 142 16.32 -2.53 0.79
CA ARG A 142 14.95 -2.09 1.04
C ARG A 142 14.32 -2.69 2.30
N ASN A 143 14.94 -3.70 2.92
CA ASN A 143 14.37 -4.42 4.03
C ASN A 143 14.28 -3.51 5.29
N PRO A 144 13.14 -3.48 5.99
CA PRO A 144 12.94 -2.64 7.17
C PRO A 144 13.76 -3.05 8.40
N ASN A 145 14.43 -4.21 8.41
CA ASN A 145 15.37 -4.60 9.46
C ASN A 145 16.82 -4.19 9.17
N ILE A 146 17.12 -3.64 7.98
CA ILE A 146 18.45 -3.11 7.68
C ILE A 146 18.51 -1.67 8.17
N THR A 147 19.25 -1.47 9.26
CA THR A 147 19.50 -0.14 9.85
C THR A 147 20.75 0.50 9.29
N TRP A 148 20.92 1.79 9.53
CA TRP A 148 22.15 2.49 9.18
C TRP A 148 23.38 1.89 9.87
N GLU A 149 23.29 1.49 11.13
CA GLU A 149 24.41 0.88 11.88
C GLU A 149 24.90 -0.40 11.19
N ILE A 150 23.97 -1.20 10.67
CA ILE A 150 24.29 -2.41 9.89
C ILE A 150 25.05 -2.04 8.62
N VAL A 151 24.56 -1.06 7.86
CA VAL A 151 25.20 -0.58 6.63
C VAL A 151 26.60 -0.04 6.92
N ALA A 152 26.74 0.81 7.95
CA ALA A 152 27.98 1.44 8.35
C ALA A 152 29.01 0.44 8.87
N ALA A 153 28.58 -0.59 9.60
CA ALA A 153 29.45 -1.67 10.08
C ALA A 153 29.88 -2.65 8.98
N ASN A 154 29.20 -2.65 7.83
CA ASN A 154 29.45 -3.58 6.72
C ASN A 154 29.60 -2.84 5.39
N PRO A 155 30.59 -1.93 5.25
CA PRO A 155 30.71 -1.03 4.10
C PRO A 155 31.08 -1.75 2.80
N ASP A 156 31.72 -2.92 2.87
CA ASP A 156 32.17 -3.68 1.70
C ASP A 156 31.05 -4.51 1.05
N ARG A 157 29.85 -4.50 1.63
CA ARG A 157 28.70 -5.19 1.04
C ARG A 157 28.10 -4.35 -0.10
N PRO A 158 27.55 -4.99 -1.14
CA PRO A 158 27.05 -4.31 -2.32
C PRO A 158 25.66 -3.71 -2.07
N TRP A 159 25.57 -2.79 -1.09
CA TRP A 159 24.35 -2.07 -0.77
C TRP A 159 23.88 -1.23 -1.97
N ASP A 160 22.58 -1.26 -2.23
CA ASP A 160 21.93 -0.40 -3.20
C ASP A 160 21.58 0.94 -2.52
N TRP A 161 22.36 1.97 -2.84
CA TRP A 161 22.19 3.30 -2.27
C TRP A 161 20.92 4.02 -2.73
N HIS A 162 20.32 3.63 -3.86
CA HIS A 162 19.02 4.16 -4.28
C HIS A 162 17.95 3.70 -3.31
N LEU A 163 17.93 2.41 -2.99
CA LEU A 163 16.96 1.83 -2.06
C LEU A 163 17.22 2.23 -0.61
N LEU A 164 18.47 2.28 -0.17
CA LEU A 164 18.81 2.81 1.15
C LEU A 164 18.33 4.25 1.30
N SER A 165 18.48 5.10 0.27
CA SER A 165 18.02 6.49 0.30
C SER A 165 16.51 6.62 0.55
N ARG A 166 15.70 5.64 0.12
CA ARG A 166 14.25 5.61 0.39
C ARG A 166 13.90 4.87 1.69
N ASN A 167 14.83 4.12 2.27
CA ASN A 167 14.56 3.23 3.39
C ASN A 167 14.15 4.03 4.65
N PRO A 168 13.05 3.67 5.34
CA PRO A 168 12.58 4.38 6.53
C PRO A 168 13.55 4.35 7.72
N ASN A 169 14.59 3.51 7.70
CA ASN A 169 15.65 3.52 8.71
C ASN A 169 16.76 4.55 8.42
N ILE A 170 16.74 5.21 7.26
CA ILE A 170 17.66 6.31 6.96
C ILE A 170 16.98 7.62 7.33
N THR A 171 17.52 8.30 8.34
CA THR A 171 17.05 9.62 8.78
C THR A 171 17.89 10.74 8.17
N MET A 172 17.40 11.97 8.22
CA MET A 172 18.13 13.12 7.69
C MET A 172 19.39 13.43 8.48
N GLU A 173 19.44 13.10 9.78
CA GLU A 173 20.66 13.19 10.59
C GLU A 173 21.74 12.23 10.09
N ILE A 174 21.36 11.01 9.70
CA ILE A 174 22.29 10.03 9.11
C ILE A 174 22.86 10.57 7.79
N VAL A 175 22.00 11.12 6.92
CA VAL A 175 22.43 11.70 5.64
C VAL A 175 23.36 12.90 5.88
N ALA A 176 23.01 13.78 6.83
CA ALA A 176 23.83 14.94 7.21
C ALA A 176 25.21 14.54 7.75
N ALA A 177 25.26 13.50 8.57
CA ALA A 177 26.49 13.03 9.21
C ALA A 177 27.41 12.24 8.26
N ASN A 178 26.89 11.77 7.11
CA ASN A 178 27.63 10.94 6.16
C ASN A 178 27.46 11.46 4.72
N PRO A 179 27.86 12.72 4.44
CA PRO A 179 27.61 13.39 3.16
C PRO A 179 28.43 12.80 2.00
N GLU A 180 29.48 12.04 2.29
CA GLU A 180 30.35 11.40 1.29
C GLU A 180 29.75 10.12 0.70
N LYS A 181 28.67 9.60 1.28
CA LYS A 181 27.98 8.42 0.75
C LYS A 181 27.21 8.78 -0.51
N PRO A 182 27.05 7.83 -1.45
CA PRO A 182 26.39 8.08 -2.73
C PRO A 182 24.86 8.07 -2.59
N TRP A 183 24.33 8.91 -1.69
CA TRP A 183 22.91 9.12 -1.51
C TRP A 183 22.25 9.54 -2.81
N ASN A 184 21.10 8.96 -3.10
CA ASN A 184 20.29 9.34 -4.23
C ASN A 184 19.23 10.35 -3.79
N TRP A 185 19.37 11.60 -4.24
CA TRP A 185 18.52 12.72 -3.82
C TRP A 185 17.08 12.63 -4.33
N TYR A 186 16.84 11.99 -5.47
CA TYR A 186 15.48 11.67 -5.93
C TYR A 186 14.78 10.75 -4.91
N TRP A 187 15.44 9.67 -4.50
CA TRP A 187 14.88 8.74 -3.51
C TRP A 187 14.83 9.31 -2.09
N LEU A 188 15.75 10.21 -1.72
CA LEU A 188 15.65 10.96 -0.46
C LEU A 188 14.44 11.91 -0.45
N SER A 189 14.05 12.46 -1.60
CA SER A 189 12.85 13.30 -1.73
C SER A 189 11.57 12.52 -1.36
N GLN A 190 11.55 11.21 -1.66
CA GLN A 190 10.49 10.28 -1.28
C GLN A 190 10.64 9.68 0.12
N ASN A 191 11.74 9.95 0.82
CA ASN A 191 12.02 9.29 2.09
C ASN A 191 10.97 9.72 3.14
N PRO A 192 10.37 8.79 3.91
CA PRO A 192 9.35 9.12 4.89
C PRO A 192 9.88 9.92 6.10
N ASN A 193 11.20 10.07 6.25
CA ASN A 193 11.84 10.92 7.26
C ASN A 193 12.32 12.26 6.70
N ILE A 194 12.05 12.59 5.43
CA ILE A 194 12.45 13.89 4.89
C ILE A 194 11.80 15.02 5.69
N THR A 195 12.52 16.12 5.91
CA THR A 195 11.99 17.31 6.58
C THR A 195 12.28 18.55 5.74
N TRP A 196 11.38 19.52 5.77
CA TRP A 196 11.62 20.80 5.10
C TRP A 196 12.89 21.48 5.59
N GLN A 197 13.18 21.42 6.90
CA GLN A 197 14.40 22.00 7.48
C GLN A 197 15.66 21.41 6.84
N PHE A 198 15.67 20.09 6.58
CA PHE A 198 16.80 19.45 5.91
C PHE A 198 16.92 19.88 4.45
N VAL A 199 15.81 19.95 3.71
CA VAL A 199 15.78 20.43 2.32
C VAL A 199 16.28 21.87 2.24
N ALA A 200 15.76 22.76 3.08
CA ALA A 200 16.12 24.18 3.12
C ALA A 200 17.58 24.43 3.52
N ALA A 201 18.15 23.57 4.38
CA ALA A 201 19.57 23.62 4.75
C ALA A 201 20.51 23.12 3.66
N ASN A 202 20.00 22.42 2.64
CA ASN A 202 20.78 21.84 1.55
C ASN A 202 20.21 22.24 0.17
N PRO A 203 20.12 23.55 -0.15
CA PRO A 203 19.40 24.04 -1.34
C PRO A 203 20.07 23.68 -2.68
N ASP A 204 21.37 23.39 -2.65
CA ASP A 204 22.22 23.08 -3.79
C ASP A 204 22.21 21.59 -4.18
N LYS A 205 21.46 20.76 -3.45
CA LYS A 205 21.28 19.35 -3.78
C LYS A 205 20.21 19.17 -4.86
N PRO A 206 20.33 18.13 -5.71
CA PRO A 206 19.38 17.87 -6.79
C PRO A 206 18.12 17.20 -6.24
N TRP A 207 17.37 17.95 -5.43
CA TRP A 207 16.07 17.54 -4.91
C TRP A 207 15.07 17.36 -6.04
N ASP A 208 14.25 16.32 -5.92
CA ASP A 208 13.09 16.15 -6.77
C ASP A 208 11.90 16.83 -6.11
N TRP A 209 11.49 17.96 -6.68
CA TRP A 209 10.44 18.80 -6.11
C TRP A 209 9.03 18.22 -6.31
N GLU A 210 8.84 17.35 -7.30
CA GLU A 210 7.59 16.61 -7.48
C GLU A 210 7.42 15.65 -6.31
N GLU A 211 8.44 14.83 -6.04
CA GLU A 211 8.42 13.87 -4.94
C GLU A 211 8.37 14.55 -3.56
N LEU A 212 9.07 15.67 -3.39
CA LEU A 212 8.96 16.47 -2.16
C LEU A 212 7.53 16.99 -1.96
N SER A 213 6.89 17.52 -3.01
CA SER A 213 5.51 18.04 -2.90
C SER A 213 4.48 16.95 -2.62
N ALA A 214 4.74 15.72 -3.06
CA ALA A 214 3.91 14.55 -2.77
C ALA A 214 4.19 13.96 -1.37
N ASN A 215 5.29 14.34 -0.73
CA ASN A 215 5.71 13.76 0.53
C ASN A 215 4.83 14.26 1.70
N PRO A 216 4.30 13.37 2.56
CA PRO A 216 3.43 13.77 3.65
C PRO A 216 4.10 14.69 4.70
N ASN A 217 5.43 14.77 4.74
CA ASN A 217 6.13 15.70 5.64
C ASN A 217 6.32 17.11 5.07
N ILE A 218 5.98 17.33 3.79
CA ILE A 218 5.96 18.64 3.16
C ILE A 218 4.50 19.11 3.11
N THR A 219 4.16 20.03 4.01
CA THR A 219 2.80 20.54 4.15
C THR A 219 2.52 21.69 3.18
N MET A 220 1.26 21.99 2.93
CA MET A 220 0.89 23.19 2.14
C MET A 220 1.38 24.49 2.78
N GLU A 221 1.43 24.57 4.11
CA GLU A 221 2.00 25.74 4.80
C GLU A 221 3.48 25.96 4.44
N ILE A 222 4.25 24.87 4.28
CA ILE A 222 5.63 24.93 3.83
C ILE A 222 5.70 25.42 2.38
N VAL A 223 4.83 24.91 1.50
CA VAL A 223 4.78 25.31 0.10
C VAL A 223 4.45 26.80 -0.02
N ASP A 224 3.39 27.27 0.65
CA ASP A 224 2.94 28.66 0.65
C ASP A 224 3.97 29.63 1.24
N ALA A 225 4.72 29.20 2.26
CA ALA A 225 5.77 30.00 2.89
C ALA A 225 7.06 30.10 2.04
N ASN A 226 7.22 29.24 1.02
CA ASN A 226 8.43 29.17 0.20
C ASN A 226 8.10 29.22 -1.30
N PRO A 227 7.38 30.25 -1.79
CA PRO A 227 6.86 30.30 -3.16
C PRO A 227 7.96 30.46 -4.22
N ASP A 228 9.19 30.78 -3.83
CA ASP A 228 10.36 30.91 -4.72
C ASP A 228 10.95 29.56 -5.13
N LYS A 229 10.53 28.47 -4.48
CA LYS A 229 11.06 27.14 -4.74
C LYS A 229 10.35 26.48 -5.92
N PRO A 230 11.05 25.61 -6.67
CA PRO A 230 10.48 24.94 -7.82
C PRO A 230 9.59 23.76 -7.40
N TRP A 231 8.74 23.94 -6.37
CA TRP A 231 7.45 23.24 -6.29
C TRP A 231 6.78 23.24 -7.68
N ASP A 232 7.01 24.35 -8.39
CA ASP A 232 6.66 24.73 -9.73
C ASP A 232 7.34 24.00 -10.91
N TRP A 233 8.21 23.00 -10.77
CA TRP A 233 8.66 22.30 -12.01
C TRP A 233 7.48 21.63 -12.76
N TYR A 234 6.37 21.42 -12.05
CA TYR A 234 5.08 21.07 -12.63
C TYR A 234 4.27 22.29 -13.16
N VAL A 235 4.40 23.48 -12.55
CA VAL A 235 3.58 24.69 -12.82
C VAL A 235 4.20 25.61 -13.89
N ALA A 236 5.52 25.81 -13.88
CA ALA A 236 6.20 26.77 -14.78
C ALA A 236 6.55 26.19 -16.16
N ALA A 237 6.68 24.86 -16.29
CA ALA A 237 6.98 24.20 -17.57
C ALA A 237 5.72 23.77 -18.35
N ASN A 238 4.53 23.82 -17.73
CA ASN A 238 3.28 23.33 -18.31
C ASN A 238 2.04 24.18 -17.91
N PRO A 239 1.99 25.47 -18.27
CA PRO A 239 0.85 26.34 -17.94
C PRO A 239 -0.48 25.95 -18.63
N GLU A 240 -0.46 25.02 -19.59
CA GLU A 240 -1.66 24.51 -20.27
C GLU A 240 -1.88 22.98 -20.09
N LYS A 241 -1.17 22.32 -19.15
CA LYS A 241 -1.46 20.94 -18.77
C LYS A 241 -1.72 20.80 -17.27
N PRO A 242 -2.70 19.96 -16.88
CA PRO A 242 -3.26 19.96 -15.54
C PRO A 242 -2.24 19.44 -14.53
N TRP A 243 -2.25 19.97 -13.30
CA TRP A 243 -1.72 19.27 -12.12
C TRP A 243 -2.09 17.79 -12.20
N ASN A 244 -1.28 16.90 -11.64
CA ASN A 244 -1.75 15.54 -11.40
C ASN A 244 -2.76 15.60 -10.25
N TRP A 245 -3.93 16.13 -10.57
CA TRP A 245 -5.02 16.37 -9.64
C TRP A 245 -5.48 15.05 -9.04
N GLU A 246 -5.32 13.92 -9.72
CA GLU A 246 -5.54 12.60 -9.15
C GLU A 246 -4.66 12.36 -7.93
N TRP A 247 -3.35 12.60 -8.05
CA TRP A 247 -2.42 12.39 -6.94
C TRP A 247 -2.59 13.42 -5.83
N LEU A 248 -2.78 14.69 -6.20
CA LEU A 248 -2.97 15.75 -5.22
C LEU A 248 -4.28 15.53 -4.44
N SER A 249 -5.38 15.22 -5.13
CA SER A 249 -6.67 14.90 -4.52
C SER A 249 -6.61 13.71 -3.56
N ARG A 250 -5.74 12.71 -3.82
CA ARG A 250 -5.55 11.57 -2.92
C ARG A 250 -4.59 11.83 -1.76
N ASN A 251 -3.86 12.96 -1.77
CA ASN A 251 -2.84 13.22 -0.78
C ASN A 251 -3.49 13.48 0.60
N PRO A 252 -3.13 12.71 1.65
CA PRO A 252 -3.73 12.83 2.98
C PRO A 252 -3.39 14.15 3.70
N ASN A 253 -2.61 15.05 3.10
CA ASN A 253 -2.41 16.42 3.59
C ASN A 253 -3.35 17.44 2.95
N ILE A 254 -4.06 17.10 1.87
CA ILE A 254 -5.07 17.98 1.29
C ILE A 254 -6.30 17.96 2.18
N THR A 255 -6.64 19.14 2.71
CA THR A 255 -7.83 19.35 3.52
C THR A 255 -8.97 19.89 2.68
N TRP A 256 -10.19 19.73 3.16
CA TRP A 256 -11.35 20.32 2.50
C TRP A 256 -11.26 21.85 2.43
N GLU A 257 -10.73 22.52 3.47
CA GLU A 257 -10.56 23.98 3.48
C GLU A 257 -9.68 24.44 2.31
N PHE A 258 -8.61 23.70 2.00
CA PHE A 258 -7.75 24.01 0.87
C PHE A 258 -8.47 23.83 -0.48
N VAL A 259 -9.21 22.74 -0.63
CA VAL A 259 -10.04 22.48 -1.83
C VAL A 259 -11.08 23.58 -2.01
N ALA A 260 -11.77 23.95 -0.92
CA ALA A 260 -12.80 24.99 -0.92
C ALA A 260 -12.24 26.40 -1.19
N ALA A 261 -11.02 26.69 -0.72
CA ALA A 261 -10.32 27.95 -1.00
C ALA A 261 -9.85 28.07 -2.46
N ASN A 262 -9.69 26.93 -3.16
CA ASN A 262 -9.22 26.88 -4.54
C ASN A 262 -10.23 26.12 -5.45
N PRO A 263 -11.46 26.63 -5.64
CA PRO A 263 -12.54 25.88 -6.28
C PRO A 263 -12.40 25.75 -7.81
N ASP A 264 -11.64 26.65 -8.45
CA ASP A 264 -11.45 26.68 -9.92
C ASP A 264 -10.38 25.69 -10.40
N ASN A 265 -9.71 25.02 -9.48
CA ASN A 265 -8.72 24.02 -9.76
C ASN A 265 -9.35 22.71 -10.27
N PRO A 266 -8.73 22.01 -11.24
CA PRO A 266 -9.25 20.73 -11.77
C PRO A 266 -9.18 19.53 -10.81
N TRP A 267 -9.61 19.69 -9.56
CA TRP A 267 -9.64 18.63 -8.54
C TRP A 267 -10.22 17.32 -9.08
N ASP A 268 -9.47 16.23 -8.90
CA ASP A 268 -9.95 14.89 -9.18
C ASP A 268 -10.86 14.44 -8.03
N TRP A 269 -12.15 14.34 -8.31
CA TRP A 269 -13.14 14.01 -7.29
C TRP A 269 -13.13 12.52 -6.94
N TYR A 270 -12.63 11.66 -7.82
CA TYR A 270 -12.34 10.27 -7.50
C TYR A 270 -11.33 10.20 -6.35
N GLY A 271 -10.19 10.89 -6.49
CA GLY A 271 -9.17 10.97 -5.46
C GLY A 271 -9.63 11.63 -4.17
N LEU A 272 -10.40 12.73 -4.26
CA LEU A 272 -10.92 13.43 -3.07
C LEU A 272 -11.93 12.57 -2.32
N SER A 273 -12.82 11.88 -3.02
CA SER A 273 -13.79 10.96 -2.43
C SER A 273 -13.13 9.87 -1.59
N ARG A 274 -11.93 9.40 -1.96
CA ARG A 274 -11.16 8.41 -1.19
C ARG A 274 -10.28 9.02 -0.09
N ASN A 275 -10.12 10.33 -0.08
CA ASN A 275 -9.14 11.00 0.77
C ASN A 275 -9.56 10.90 2.26
N PRO A 276 -8.65 10.49 3.16
CA PRO A 276 -8.97 10.32 4.58
C PRO A 276 -9.32 11.62 5.32
N ASN A 277 -9.12 12.81 4.73
CA ASN A 277 -9.59 14.07 5.31
C ASN A 277 -10.99 14.49 4.83
N ILE A 278 -11.58 13.79 3.87
CA ILE A 278 -12.95 14.03 3.45
C ILE A 278 -13.89 13.19 4.33
N THR A 279 -14.61 13.86 5.22
CA THR A 279 -15.59 13.24 6.11
C THR A 279 -16.99 13.31 5.52
N TRP A 280 -17.92 12.53 6.07
CA TRP A 280 -19.32 12.60 5.67
C TRP A 280 -19.93 13.99 5.87
N GLU A 281 -19.58 14.71 6.94
CA GLU A 281 -20.07 16.06 7.20
C GLU A 281 -19.70 17.03 6.07
N ILE A 282 -18.49 16.88 5.52
CA ILE A 282 -18.02 17.65 4.36
C ILE A 282 -18.86 17.32 3.13
N VAL A 283 -19.07 16.04 2.84
CA VAL A 283 -19.87 15.58 1.69
C VAL A 283 -21.33 16.06 1.81
N ALA A 284 -21.93 15.91 2.98
CA ALA A 284 -23.30 16.32 3.27
C ALA A 284 -23.50 17.85 3.21
N ALA A 285 -22.49 18.63 3.61
CA ALA A 285 -22.52 20.09 3.54
C ALA A 285 -22.28 20.63 2.12
N ASN A 286 -21.68 19.84 1.23
CA ASN A 286 -21.33 20.24 -0.14
C ASN A 286 -21.92 19.25 -1.17
N PRO A 287 -23.25 19.07 -1.21
CA PRO A 287 -23.91 18.05 -2.02
C PRO A 287 -23.89 18.36 -3.52
N ASP A 288 -23.54 19.58 -3.91
CA ASP A 288 -23.45 20.07 -5.29
C ASP A 288 -22.13 19.68 -5.98
N LYS A 289 -21.16 19.19 -5.21
CA LYS A 289 -19.88 18.75 -5.75
C LYS A 289 -19.97 17.36 -6.39
N PRO A 290 -19.17 17.08 -7.43
CA PRO A 290 -19.24 15.82 -8.17
C PRO A 290 -18.51 14.70 -7.42
N TRP A 291 -18.92 14.42 -6.18
CA TRP A 291 -18.40 13.33 -5.38
C TRP A 291 -18.54 11.99 -6.12
N ASP A 292 -17.45 11.25 -6.19
CA ASP A 292 -17.43 9.87 -6.61
C ASP A 292 -17.94 8.99 -5.46
N TRP A 293 -19.07 8.33 -5.66
CA TRP A 293 -19.72 7.54 -4.62
C TRP A 293 -19.13 6.14 -4.45
N GLU A 294 -18.41 5.64 -5.45
CA GLU A 294 -17.63 4.40 -5.35
C GLU A 294 -16.48 4.60 -4.39
N GLU A 295 -15.69 5.66 -4.58
CA GLU A 295 -14.55 5.93 -3.71
C GLU A 295 -14.98 6.41 -2.31
N LEU A 296 -16.12 7.12 -2.18
CA LEU A 296 -16.70 7.45 -0.88
C LEU A 296 -17.13 6.19 -0.12
N SER A 297 -17.74 5.23 -0.82
CA SER A 297 -18.08 3.94 -0.23
C SER A 297 -16.82 3.19 0.25
N ALA A 298 -15.71 3.31 -0.45
CA ALA A 298 -14.42 2.75 -0.02
C ALA A 298 -13.67 3.61 1.03
N ASN A 299 -14.15 4.80 1.37
CA ASN A 299 -13.46 5.74 2.26
C ASN A 299 -13.56 5.30 3.74
N PRO A 300 -12.43 5.25 4.48
CA PRO A 300 -12.42 4.80 5.86
C PRO A 300 -13.28 5.62 6.84
N ASN A 301 -13.63 6.87 6.51
CA ASN A 301 -14.49 7.72 7.35
C ASN A 301 -15.99 7.55 7.06
N ILE A 302 -16.35 6.87 5.98
CA ILE A 302 -17.75 6.59 5.65
C ILE A 302 -18.13 5.26 6.31
N THR A 303 -18.82 5.36 7.44
CA THR A 303 -19.28 4.19 8.20
C THR A 303 -20.59 3.65 7.64
N MET A 304 -20.90 2.38 7.94
CA MET A 304 -22.19 1.81 7.56
C MET A 304 -23.38 2.53 8.24
N GLU A 305 -23.16 3.14 9.41
CA GLU A 305 -24.17 3.97 10.07
C GLU A 305 -24.52 5.21 9.24
N ILE A 306 -23.52 5.84 8.63
CA ILE A 306 -23.71 6.97 7.70
C ILE A 306 -24.49 6.52 6.47
N VAL A 307 -24.14 5.37 5.91
CA VAL A 307 -24.80 4.80 4.72
C VAL A 307 -26.26 4.46 5.00
N ASP A 308 -26.53 3.78 6.13
CA ASP A 308 -27.88 3.41 6.58
C ASP A 308 -28.75 4.66 6.84
N ALA A 309 -28.15 5.74 7.35
CA ALA A 309 -28.84 7.00 7.62
C ALA A 309 -29.13 7.82 6.34
N ASN A 310 -28.46 7.53 5.23
CA ASN A 310 -28.58 8.27 3.96
C ASN A 310 -28.83 7.33 2.77
N PRO A 311 -29.95 6.57 2.78
CA PRO A 311 -30.21 5.52 1.79
C PRO A 311 -30.58 6.05 0.40
N ASP A 312 -30.88 7.35 0.29
CA ASP A 312 -31.20 8.03 -0.96
C ASP A 312 -29.95 8.36 -1.80
N LYS A 313 -28.75 8.18 -1.24
CA LYS A 313 -27.50 8.47 -1.93
C LYS A 313 -27.03 7.30 -2.78
N PRO A 314 -26.35 7.56 -3.91
CA PRO A 314 -25.95 6.53 -4.87
C PRO A 314 -24.67 5.81 -4.45
N TRP A 315 -24.63 5.31 -3.22
CA TRP A 315 -23.53 4.49 -2.70
C TRP A 315 -23.22 3.34 -3.66
N ASP A 316 -21.96 3.25 -4.06
CA ASP A 316 -21.51 2.27 -5.05
C ASP A 316 -20.45 1.37 -4.42
N TRP A 317 -20.73 0.06 -4.39
CA TRP A 317 -19.89 -0.90 -3.70
C TRP A 317 -19.53 -2.02 -4.67
N TYR A 318 -18.37 -1.89 -5.32
CA TYR A 318 -17.74 -2.97 -6.09
C TYR A 318 -17.06 -3.99 -5.17
#